data_AF-A0A0H3CIC1-F1
#
_entry.id   AF-A0A0H3CIC1-F1
#
_cell.length_a   1.000
_cell.length_b   1.000
_cell.length_c   1.000
_cell.angle_alpha   90.00
_cell.angle_beta   90.00
_cell.angle_gamma   90.00
#
_symmetry.space_group_name_H-M   'P 1'
#
loop_
_entity.id
_entity.type
_entity.pdbx_description
1 polymer ?
#
loop_
_entity_poly.entity_id
_entity_poly.type
_entity_poly.pdbx_seq_one_letter_code
_entity_poly.pdbx_strand_id
1 'polypeptide(L)'
;MMIYDCFLYYDEDMLLDIRLNTLNDVVDYFVIVESTHTFTGKPKKLNFDISKFEKFKDKIIYVIYNDLPKLKNGIAGEYDAWKNEAATRNAIMRGLKNAKDNDIILISDVDEIFRPKLSKT
;
A
#
# COMPACT_ATOMS: atom_id res chain seq x y z
N MET A 1 -3.24 -12.25 16.79
CA MET A 1 -2.25 -12.36 15.72
C MET A 1 -2.97 -12.47 14.40
N MET A 2 -3.08 -11.34 13.74
CA MET A 2 -3.48 -11.16 12.35
C MET A 2 -2.24 -10.85 11.50
N ILE A 3 -2.35 -11.07 10.19
CA ILE A 3 -1.30 -10.75 9.23
C ILE A 3 -1.82 -9.65 8.28
N TYR A 4 -1.09 -8.53 8.24
CA TYR A 4 -1.35 -7.39 7.37
C TYR A 4 -0.33 -7.37 6.24
N ASP A 5 -0.81 -7.40 5.00
CA ASP A 5 0.00 -7.25 3.80
C ASP A 5 -0.08 -5.82 3.27
N CYS A 6 1.02 -5.08 3.32
CA CYS A 6 1.03 -3.63 3.11
C CYS A 6 1.93 -3.24 1.95
N PHE A 7 1.40 -2.46 1.00
CA PHE A 7 2.15 -2.04 -0.19
C PHE A 7 1.60 -0.74 -0.77
N LEU A 8 2.41 -0.12 -1.63
CA LEU A 8 1.99 1.04 -2.42
C LEU A 8 1.36 0.54 -3.73
N TYR A 9 0.36 1.27 -4.21
CA TYR A 9 -0.31 1.00 -5.48
C TYR A 9 -0.24 2.23 -6.40
N TYR A 10 -0.01 1.99 -7.69
CA TYR A 10 -0.04 3.03 -8.72
C TYR A 10 -1.08 2.72 -9.81
N ASP A 11 -0.87 1.71 -10.66
CA ASP A 11 -1.75 1.38 -11.80
C ASP A 11 -1.49 -0.06 -12.28
N GLU A 12 -1.27 -0.97 -11.33
CA GLU A 12 -0.74 -2.31 -11.60
C GLU A 12 -1.78 -3.39 -11.30
N ASP A 13 -2.99 -3.25 -11.87
CA ASP A 13 -4.14 -4.12 -11.60
C ASP A 13 -3.83 -5.62 -11.76
N MET A 14 -3.06 -5.98 -12.79
CA MET A 14 -2.67 -7.36 -13.02
C MET A 14 -1.80 -7.91 -11.88
N LEU A 15 -0.82 -7.14 -11.41
CA LEU A 15 0.06 -7.55 -10.31
C LEU A 15 -0.73 -7.61 -8.99
N LEU A 16 -1.61 -6.64 -8.78
CA LEU A 16 -2.50 -6.61 -7.63
C LEU A 16 -3.41 -7.84 -7.61
N ASP A 17 -4.04 -8.21 -8.73
CA ASP A 17 -4.89 -9.40 -8.82
C ASP A 17 -4.12 -10.68 -8.48
N ILE A 18 -2.89 -10.83 -9.01
CA ILE A 18 -2.02 -11.98 -8.70
C ILE A 18 -1.68 -12.00 -7.20
N ARG A 19 -1.30 -10.86 -6.62
CA ARG A 19 -0.96 -10.73 -5.20
C ARG A 19 -2.14 -11.09 -4.30
N LEU A 20 -3.30 -10.48 -4.54
CA LEU A 20 -4.51 -10.71 -3.75
C LEU A 20 -4.92 -12.18 -3.83
N ASN A 21 -4.98 -12.78 -5.03
CA ASN A 21 -5.32 -14.21 -5.16
C ASN A 21 -4.29 -15.12 -4.49
N THR A 22 -3.00 -14.81 -4.57
CA THR A 22 -1.93 -15.64 -3.99
C THR A 22 -1.94 -15.63 -2.46
N LEU A 23 -2.23 -14.46 -1.86
CA LEU A 23 -2.11 -14.26 -0.42
C LEU A 23 -3.46 -14.34 0.32
N ASN A 24 -4.58 -14.37 -0.39
CA ASN A 24 -5.93 -14.30 0.21
C ASN A 24 -6.15 -15.29 1.35
N ASP A 25 -5.61 -16.50 1.26
CA ASP A 25 -5.89 -17.55 2.24
C ASP A 25 -4.95 -17.48 3.47
N VAL A 26 -3.88 -16.69 3.39
CA VAL A 26 -2.85 -16.61 4.43
C VAL A 26 -2.75 -15.25 5.11
N VAL A 27 -3.29 -14.18 4.51
CA VAL A 27 -3.35 -12.85 5.13
C VAL A 27 -4.78 -12.49 5.55
N ASP A 28 -4.88 -11.68 6.60
CA ASP A 28 -6.16 -11.23 7.14
C ASP A 28 -6.59 -9.91 6.50
N TYR A 29 -5.64 -9.00 6.23
CA TYR A 29 -5.91 -7.71 5.61
C TYR A 29 -4.85 -7.31 4.57
N PHE A 30 -5.31 -6.62 3.53
CA PHE A 30 -4.47 -5.95 2.53
C PHE A 30 -4.54 -4.44 2.75
N VAL A 31 -3.43 -3.80 3.14
CA VAL A 31 -3.34 -2.34 3.27
C VAL A 31 -2.77 -1.77 1.98
N ILE A 32 -3.65 -1.19 1.17
CA ILE A 32 -3.31 -0.63 -0.13
C ILE A 32 -3.21 0.88 0.00
N VAL A 33 -2.02 1.43 -0.19
CA VAL A 33 -1.80 2.89 -0.14
C VAL A 33 -1.65 3.46 -1.54
N GLU A 34 -2.44 4.46 -1.87
CA GLU A 34 -2.32 5.20 -3.12
C GLU A 34 -2.19 6.71 -2.88
N SER A 35 -1.24 7.35 -3.56
CA SER A 35 -1.02 8.79 -3.45
C SER A 35 -1.77 9.59 -4.53
N THR A 36 -2.18 10.83 -4.23
CA THR A 36 -2.68 11.79 -5.23
C THR A 36 -1.57 12.46 -6.02
N HIS A 37 -0.30 12.20 -5.70
CA HIS A 37 0.88 12.71 -6.39
C HIS A 37 1.90 11.60 -6.67
N THR A 38 2.65 11.72 -7.76
CA THR A 38 3.86 10.91 -7.97
C THR A 38 4.93 11.28 -6.95
N PHE A 39 5.96 10.44 -6.78
CA PHE A 39 7.10 10.77 -5.91
C PHE A 39 7.87 12.02 -6.37
N THR A 40 7.79 12.33 -7.66
CA THR A 40 8.34 13.57 -8.26
C THR A 40 7.39 14.77 -8.15
N GLY A 41 6.32 14.67 -7.36
CA GLY A 41 5.42 15.77 -7.03
C GLY A 41 4.40 16.14 -8.10
N LYS A 42 4.26 15.34 -9.17
CA LYS A 42 3.24 15.57 -10.19
C LYS A 42 1.87 15.10 -9.67
N PRO A 43 0.80 15.91 -9.77
CA PRO A 43 -0.55 15.46 -9.46
C PRO A 43 -0.91 14.26 -10.34
N LYS A 44 -1.59 13.27 -9.76
CA LYS A 44 -2.12 12.10 -10.48
C LYS A 44 -3.54 11.79 -10.01
N LYS A 45 -4.28 11.08 -10.86
CA LYS A 45 -5.56 10.49 -10.46
C LYS A 45 -5.31 9.25 -9.60
N LEU A 46 -6.30 8.92 -8.78
CA LEU A 46 -6.36 7.63 -8.10
C LEU A 46 -6.89 6.61 -9.12
N ASN A 47 -6.19 5.49 -9.26
CA ASN A 47 -6.50 4.45 -10.24
C ASN A 47 -7.15 3.23 -9.57
N PHE A 48 -7.00 3.06 -8.24
CA PHE A 48 -7.53 1.90 -7.54
C PHE A 48 -9.06 1.89 -7.60
N ASP A 49 -9.61 0.78 -8.07
CA ASP A 49 -11.05 0.54 -8.18
C ASP A 49 -11.40 -0.77 -7.50
N ILE A 50 -12.02 -0.67 -6.32
CA ILE A 50 -12.40 -1.83 -5.51
C ILE A 50 -13.37 -2.77 -6.24
N SER A 51 -14.16 -2.27 -7.20
CA SER A 51 -15.13 -3.10 -7.94
C SER A 51 -14.44 -4.18 -8.79
N LYS A 52 -13.18 -3.97 -9.18
CA LYS A 52 -12.36 -4.98 -9.87
C LYS A 52 -11.89 -6.10 -8.94
N PHE A 53 -11.94 -5.87 -7.63
CA PHE A 53 -11.41 -6.74 -6.58
C PHE A 53 -12.47 -7.13 -5.55
N GLU A 54 -13.74 -7.18 -5.95
CA GLU A 54 -14.90 -7.39 -5.07
C GLU A 54 -14.77 -8.65 -4.19
N LYS A 55 -14.10 -9.70 -4.69
CA LYS A 55 -13.78 -10.94 -3.96
C LYS A 55 -13.03 -10.68 -2.65
N PHE A 56 -12.23 -9.62 -2.58
CA PHE A 56 -11.32 -9.32 -1.47
C PHE A 56 -11.76 -8.10 -0.66
N LYS A 57 -12.89 -7.48 -0.99
CA LYS A 57 -13.32 -6.19 -0.45
C LYS A 57 -13.31 -6.12 1.08
N ASP A 58 -13.69 -7.21 1.74
CA ASP A 58 -13.79 -7.29 3.21
C ASP A 58 -12.41 -7.35 3.89
N LYS A 59 -11.36 -7.66 3.12
CA LYS A 59 -9.96 -7.67 3.57
C LYS A 59 -9.18 -6.42 3.16
N ILE A 60 -9.70 -5.62 2.23
CA ILE A 60 -8.98 -4.45 1.70
C ILE A 60 -9.18 -3.24 2.61
N ILE A 61 -8.07 -2.68 3.08
CA ILE A 61 -7.98 -1.40 3.76
C ILE A 61 -7.31 -0.42 2.79
N TYR A 62 -8.11 0.38 2.09
CA TYR A 62 -7.61 1.36 1.14
C TYR A 62 -7.29 2.69 1.83
N VAL A 63 -6.07 3.17 1.66
CA VAL A 63 -5.55 4.39 2.24
C VAL A 63 -5.16 5.36 1.12
N ILE A 64 -5.81 6.52 1.11
CA ILE A 64 -5.44 7.62 0.23
C ILE A 64 -4.42 8.52 0.95
N TYR A 65 -3.25 8.70 0.34
CA TYR A 65 -2.26 9.69 0.75
C TYR A 65 -2.39 10.95 -0.10
N ASN A 66 -2.86 12.04 0.51
CA ASN A 66 -3.16 13.30 -0.18
C ASN A 66 -2.36 14.49 0.35
N ASP A 67 -1.34 14.26 1.17
CA ASP A 67 -0.47 15.30 1.69
C ASP A 67 0.38 15.91 0.57
N LEU A 68 0.81 17.16 0.76
CA LEU A 68 1.66 17.85 -0.21
C LEU A 68 3.03 17.15 -0.37
N PRO A 69 3.53 17.02 -1.62
CA PRO A 69 4.86 16.48 -1.86
C PRO A 69 5.95 17.32 -1.19
N LYS A 70 6.93 16.63 -0.61
CA LYS A 70 8.12 17.18 0.01
C LYS A 70 9.02 17.81 -1.06
N LEU A 71 9.37 19.07 -0.84
CA LEU A 71 10.29 19.81 -1.69
C LEU A 71 11.74 19.38 -1.45
N LYS A 72 12.54 19.36 -2.51
CA LYS A 72 13.98 19.18 -2.45
C LYS A 72 14.61 20.51 -2.02
N ASN A 73 15.30 20.52 -0.89
CA ASN A 73 15.95 21.70 -0.32
C ASN A 73 15.02 22.94 -0.17
N GLY A 74 13.71 22.73 -0.06
CA GLY A 74 12.72 23.82 0.02
C GLY A 74 12.52 24.61 -1.28
N ILE A 75 13.07 24.14 -2.41
CA ILE A 75 12.96 24.82 -3.70
C ILE A 75 11.61 24.45 -4.35
N ALA A 76 10.81 25.46 -4.68
CA ALA A 76 9.52 25.26 -5.33
C ALA A 76 9.69 24.58 -6.70
N GLY A 77 8.90 23.54 -6.96
CA GLY A 77 8.97 22.78 -8.22
C GLY A 77 10.06 21.70 -8.25
N GLU A 78 10.96 21.67 -7.26
CA GLU A 78 11.89 20.57 -7.06
C GLU A 78 11.39 19.66 -5.94
N TYR A 79 11.24 18.37 -6.22
CA TYR A 79 10.67 17.41 -5.27
C TYR A 79 11.70 16.36 -4.88
N ASP A 80 11.67 15.96 -3.60
CA ASP A 80 12.52 14.92 -3.07
C ASP A 80 11.80 13.57 -3.19
N ALA A 81 12.13 12.83 -4.26
CA ALA A 81 11.46 11.57 -4.59
C ALA A 81 11.55 10.54 -3.45
N TRP A 82 12.70 10.44 -2.79
CA TRP A 82 12.92 9.50 -1.69
C TRP A 82 12.10 9.89 -0.46
N LYS A 83 12.04 11.19 -0.11
CA LYS A 83 11.17 11.63 0.99
C LYS A 83 9.68 11.46 0.67
N ASN A 84 9.29 11.63 -0.58
CA ASN A 84 7.90 11.42 -1.00
C ASN A 84 7.50 9.95 -0.98
N GLU A 85 8.38 9.07 -1.46
CA GLU A 85 8.20 7.62 -1.39
C GLU A 85 8.11 7.16 0.07
N ALA A 86 9.07 7.53 0.91
CA ALA A 86 9.05 7.23 2.34
C ALA A 86 7.81 7.78 3.05
N ALA A 87 7.38 9.01 2.75
CA ALA A 87 6.18 9.59 3.35
C ALA A 87 4.89 8.87 2.92
N THR A 88 4.81 8.49 1.64
CA THR A 88 3.70 7.69 1.13
C THR A 88 3.69 6.31 1.78
N ARG A 89 4.85 5.65 1.91
CA ARG A 89 4.98 4.36 2.59
C ARG A 89 4.62 4.45 4.07
N ASN A 90 5.03 5.49 4.77
CA ASN A 90 4.63 5.73 6.16
C ASN A 90 3.12 5.91 6.32
N ALA A 91 2.38 6.25 5.26
CA ALA A 91 0.92 6.30 5.30
C ALA A 91 0.27 4.92 5.48
N ILE A 92 1.01 3.81 5.33
CA ILE A 92 0.58 2.46 5.76
C ILE A 92 0.04 2.48 7.19
N MET A 93 0.67 3.27 8.08
CA MET A 93 0.23 3.43 9.47
C MET A 93 -1.23 3.89 9.60
N ARG A 94 -1.77 4.61 8.61
CA ARG A 94 -3.17 5.06 8.60
C ARG A 94 -4.14 3.88 8.45
N GLY A 95 -3.70 2.78 7.82
CA GLY A 95 -4.45 1.54 7.67
C GLY A 95 -4.29 0.55 8.83
N LEU A 96 -3.32 0.75 9.72
CA LEU A 96 -2.98 -0.15 10.83
C LEU A 96 -3.61 0.25 12.17
N LYS A 97 -4.65 1.10 12.19
CA LYS A 97 -5.26 1.62 13.43
C LYS A 97 -5.78 0.56 14.39
N ASN A 98 -6.17 -0.60 13.86
CA ASN A 98 -6.72 -1.71 14.63
C ASN A 98 -5.71 -2.86 14.84
N ALA A 99 -4.48 -2.71 14.32
CA ALA A 99 -3.43 -3.69 14.53
C ALA A 99 -3.00 -3.70 16.00
N LYS A 100 -2.66 -4.88 16.50
CA LYS A 100 -2.22 -5.13 17.87
C LYS A 100 -0.73 -5.42 17.91
N ASP A 101 -0.13 -5.30 19.09
CA ASP A 101 1.31 -5.53 19.30
C ASP A 101 1.78 -6.93 18.88
N ASN A 102 0.89 -7.91 18.84
CA ASN A 102 1.18 -9.29 18.44
C ASN A 102 0.75 -9.64 17.02
N ASP A 103 0.41 -8.66 16.19
CA ASP A 103 0.11 -8.85 14.77
C ASP A 103 1.38 -8.73 13.91
N ILE A 104 1.35 -9.33 12.72
CA ILE A 104 2.47 -9.32 11.77
C ILE A 104 2.17 -8.31 10.67
N ILE A 105 3.09 -7.38 10.46
CA ILE A 105 3.02 -6.39 9.37
C ILE A 105 4.07 -6.75 8.33
N LEU A 106 3.62 -7.11 7.13
CA LEU A 106 4.46 -7.34 5.97
C LEU A 106 4.44 -6.08 5.11
N ILE A 107 5.62 -5.55 4.77
CA ILE A 107 5.77 -4.40 3.89
C ILE A 107 6.66 -4.81 2.72
N SER A 108 6.17 -4.61 1.51
CA SER A 108 6.92 -4.89 0.27
C SER A 108 6.41 -4.00 -0.86
N ASP A 109 7.01 -4.11 -2.03
CA ASP A 109 6.41 -3.59 -3.26
C ASP A 109 5.34 -4.56 -3.81
N VAL A 110 4.49 -4.07 -4.73
CA VAL A 110 3.30 -4.82 -5.20
C VAL A 110 3.68 -6.12 -5.93
N ASP A 111 4.81 -6.11 -6.65
CA ASP A 111 5.40 -7.24 -7.37
C ASP A 111 6.19 -8.21 -6.48
N GLU A 112 6.51 -7.82 -5.24
CA GLU A 112 7.21 -8.65 -4.26
C GLU A 112 6.22 -9.49 -3.44
N ILE A 113 5.76 -10.60 -4.01
CA ILE A 113 4.73 -11.45 -3.39
C ILE A 113 5.38 -12.51 -2.48
N PHE A 114 5.00 -12.51 -1.19
CA PHE A 114 5.48 -13.49 -0.23
C PHE A 114 5.01 -14.92 -0.57
N ARG A 115 5.85 -15.92 -0.28
CA ARG A 115 5.44 -17.32 -0.42
C ARG A 115 4.37 -17.66 0.64
N PRO A 116 3.23 -18.26 0.27
CA PRO A 116 2.15 -18.58 1.22
C PRO A 116 2.49 -19.62 2.30
N LYS A 117 3.72 -20.15 2.34
CA LYS A 117 4.18 -21.12 3.37
C LYS A 117 4.54 -20.47 4.71
N LEU A 118 3.85 -19.40 5.09
CA LEU A 118 3.89 -18.90 6.47
C LEU A 118 2.98 -19.81 7.29
N SER A 119 3.57 -20.87 7.85
CA SER A 119 2.90 -21.79 8.76
C SER A 119 2.29 -21.03 9.93
N LYS A 120 0.95 -21.05 10.05
CA LYS A 120 0.31 -20.86 11.36
C LYS A 120 0.79 -22.04 12.22
N THR A 121 1.80 -21.78 13.04
CA THR A 121 2.30 -22.73 14.05
C THR A 121 1.49 -22.50 15.32
#